data_AF-A0A965MBY9-F1
#
_entry.id   AF-A0A965MBY9-F1
#
_cell.length_a   1.000
_cell.length_b   1.000
_cell.length_c   1.000
_cell.angle_alpha   90.00
_cell.angle_beta   90.00
_cell.angle_gamma   90.00
#
_symmetry.space_group_name_H-M   'P 1'
#
loop_
_entity.id
_entity.type
_entity.pdbx_description
1 polymer ?
#
loop_
_entity_poly.entity_id
_entity_poly.type
_entity_poly.pdbx_seq_one_letter_code
_entity_poly.pdbx_strand_id
1 'polypeptide(L)'
;LFGQQVIVPTANNADFIVNAADNLSGTSSLINLRSRGLSARPFELVQDIQNEAEDKYRAKERSLVRELGDVEKKMQELQTRERAKGAAVLSPEQQAEITKFRARVLEIRRELRQVQLNLRRDIEDLDSKLKVINIAAMPVAVAIVALLVALVRRNRKRGRAAA
;
A
#
# COMPACT_ATOMS: atom_id res chain seq x y z
N LEU A 1 -15.66 -3.83 25.67
CA LEU A 1 -16.52 -2.68 25.36
C LEU A 1 -16.90 -2.77 23.88
N PHE A 2 -17.92 -3.58 23.57
CA PHE A 2 -18.49 -3.75 22.22
C PHE A 2 -19.97 -3.39 22.33
N GLY A 3 -20.49 -2.58 21.39
CA GLY A 3 -21.91 -2.21 21.35
C GLY A 3 -22.22 -0.70 21.38
N GLN A 4 -21.23 0.18 21.37
CA GLN A 4 -21.48 1.61 21.24
C GLN A 4 -21.61 1.95 19.75
N GLN A 5 -22.83 2.28 19.31
CA GLN A 5 -23.07 2.79 17.96
C GLN A 5 -22.37 4.15 17.83
N VAL A 6 -21.27 4.19 17.06
CA VAL A 6 -20.60 5.43 16.72
C VAL A 6 -21.30 5.99 15.49
N ILE A 7 -22.02 7.09 15.66
CA ILE A 7 -22.64 7.81 14.54
C ILE A 7 -21.52 8.40 13.70
N VAL A 8 -21.33 7.88 12.49
CA VAL A 8 -20.39 8.45 11.52
C VAL A 8 -21.16 9.50 10.71
N PRO A 9 -20.82 10.79 10.80
CA PRO A 9 -21.53 11.84 10.04
C PRO A 9 -21.27 11.64 8.54
N THR A 10 -22.33 11.48 7.74
CA THR A 10 -22.21 11.22 6.30
C THR A 10 -22.28 12.49 5.43
N ALA A 11 -22.52 13.66 6.02
CA ALA A 11 -22.65 14.92 5.25
C ALA A 11 -22.37 16.21 6.04
N ASN A 12 -21.92 16.17 7.31
CA ASN A 12 -21.68 17.34 8.17
C ASN A 12 -22.85 18.37 8.27
N ASN A 13 -24.06 18.04 7.81
CA ASN A 13 -25.23 18.92 7.87
C ASN A 13 -25.64 19.26 9.31
N ALA A 14 -25.42 18.32 10.24
CA ALA A 14 -25.63 18.56 11.67
C ALA A 14 -24.68 19.64 12.21
N ASP A 15 -23.40 19.60 11.78
CA ASP A 15 -22.42 20.63 12.15
C ASP A 15 -22.81 21.99 11.57
N PHE A 16 -23.35 22.03 10.35
CA PHE A 16 -23.86 23.27 9.75
C PHE A 16 -24.99 23.90 10.59
N ILE A 17 -25.98 23.11 11.01
CA ILE A 17 -27.11 23.61 11.83
C ILE A 17 -26.62 24.09 13.19
N VAL A 18 -25.73 23.34 13.84
CA VAL A 18 -25.14 23.72 15.14
C VAL A 18 -24.32 25.00 15.00
N ASN A 19 -23.49 25.12 13.96
CA ASN A 19 -22.71 26.33 13.71
C ASN A 19 -23.61 27.55 13.39
N ALA A 20 -24.73 27.36 12.68
CA ALA A 20 -25.69 28.42 12.40
C ALA A 20 -26.40 28.89 13.69
N ALA A 21 -26.81 27.96 14.55
CA ALA A 21 -27.39 28.28 15.85
C ALA A 21 -26.40 29.00 16.78
N ASP A 22 -25.14 28.56 16.82
CA ASP A 22 -24.05 29.20 17.58
C ASP A 22 -23.69 30.60 17.05
N ASN A 23 -23.78 30.81 15.73
CA ASN A 23 -23.58 32.12 15.11
C ASN A 23 -24.70 33.10 15.48
N LEU A 24 -25.94 32.63 15.48
CA LEU A 24 -27.11 33.41 15.88
C LEU A 24 -27.17 33.70 17.39
N SER A 25 -26.56 32.85 18.22
CA SER A 25 -26.47 33.05 19.67
C SER A 25 -25.36 34.03 20.11
N GLY A 26 -24.60 34.60 19.16
CA GLY A 26 -23.72 35.74 19.38
C GLY A 26 -22.27 35.41 19.74
N THR A 27 -21.82 34.15 19.62
CA THR A 27 -20.44 33.76 19.96
C THR A 27 -19.55 33.72 18.71
N SER A 28 -19.17 34.89 18.19
CA SER A 28 -18.51 35.04 16.87
C SER A 28 -17.03 34.63 16.82
N SER A 29 -16.36 34.42 17.96
CA SER A 29 -14.89 34.44 18.01
C SER A 29 -14.19 33.10 17.71
N LEU A 30 -14.90 31.96 17.70
CA LEU A 30 -14.26 30.63 17.61
C LEU A 30 -14.87 29.66 16.55
N ILE A 31 -15.89 30.10 15.80
CA ILE A 31 -16.62 29.23 14.85
C ILE A 31 -15.75 28.83 13.64
N ASN A 32 -14.88 29.72 13.16
CA ASN A 32 -14.03 29.47 11.98
C ASN A 32 -12.88 28.48 12.23
N LEU A 33 -12.55 28.16 13.48
CA LEU A 33 -11.45 27.24 13.80
C LEU A 33 -11.92 25.78 13.83
N ARG A 34 -13.19 25.53 14.14
CA ARG A 34 -13.76 24.19 14.31
C ARG A 34 -14.23 23.55 12.98
N SER A 35 -14.52 24.35 11.96
CA SER A 35 -15.06 23.89 10.67
C SER A 35 -13.99 23.61 9.59
N ARG A 36 -12.70 23.74 9.88
CA ARG A 36 -11.68 23.16 8.98
C ARG A 36 -11.73 21.65 9.16
N GLY A 37 -12.65 21.02 8.44
CA GLY A 37 -12.76 19.56 8.37
C GLY A 37 -11.40 18.94 8.11
N LEU A 38 -11.20 17.72 8.59
CA LEU A 38 -9.97 16.96 8.39
C LEU A 38 -9.68 16.89 6.89
N SER A 39 -8.83 17.79 6.40
CA SER A 39 -8.35 17.78 5.03
C SER A 39 -7.35 16.65 4.96
N ALA A 40 -7.77 15.53 4.39
CA ALA A 40 -6.85 14.47 4.04
C ALA A 40 -5.86 15.04 3.02
N ARG A 41 -4.60 15.20 3.44
CA ARG A 41 -3.48 15.52 2.55
C ARG A 41 -2.64 14.26 2.41
N PRO A 42 -3.13 13.27 1.64
CA PRO A 42 -2.33 12.09 1.35
C PRO A 42 -1.08 12.51 0.58
N PHE A 43 -0.03 11.71 0.70
CA PHE A 43 1.16 11.90 -0.11
C PHE A 43 0.87 11.45 -1.55
N GLU A 44 0.40 12.37 -2.40
CA GLU A 44 0.02 12.06 -3.79
C GLU A 44 1.11 11.32 -4.56
N LEU A 45 2.38 11.76 -4.42
CA LEU A 45 3.52 11.07 -5.01
C LEU A 45 3.64 9.59 -4.59
N VAL A 46 3.37 9.28 -3.31
CA VAL A 46 3.41 7.89 -2.82
C VAL A 46 2.23 7.10 -3.38
N GLN A 47 1.05 7.73 -3.45
CA GLN A 47 -0.14 7.10 -3.99
C GLN A 47 0.04 6.76 -5.49
N ASP A 48 0.61 7.68 -6.26
CA ASP A 48 0.84 7.47 -7.69
C ASP A 48 1.80 6.31 -7.94
N ILE A 49 2.87 6.20 -7.15
CA ILE A 49 3.83 5.10 -7.30
C ILE A 49 3.22 3.77 -6.83
N GLN A 50 2.40 3.77 -5.78
CA GLN A 50 1.63 2.58 -5.39
C GLN A 50 0.68 2.14 -6.51
N ASN A 51 -0.03 3.08 -7.13
CA ASN A 51 -0.92 2.80 -8.25
C ASN A 51 -0.15 2.23 -9.45
N GLU A 52 1.01 2.80 -9.79
CA GLU A 52 1.86 2.31 -10.89
C GLU A 52 2.39 0.90 -10.62
N ALA A 53 2.85 0.64 -9.40
CA ALA A 53 3.30 -0.69 -8.98
C ALA A 53 2.14 -1.70 -9.06
N GLU A 54 0.96 -1.34 -8.56
CA GLU A 54 -0.24 -2.16 -8.67
C GLU A 54 -0.59 -2.44 -10.13
N ASP A 55 -0.60 -1.44 -11.01
CA ASP A 55 -0.94 -1.60 -12.43
C ASP A 55 0.01 -2.57 -13.14
N LYS A 56 1.31 -2.50 -12.83
CA LYS A 56 2.34 -3.38 -13.38
C LYS A 56 2.08 -4.85 -13.05
N TYR A 57 1.65 -5.16 -11.83
CA TYR A 57 1.46 -6.55 -11.37
C TYR A 57 0.02 -7.07 -11.53
N ARG A 58 -0.97 -6.17 -11.56
CA ARG A 58 -2.40 -6.49 -11.70
C ARG A 58 -2.70 -7.34 -12.94
N ALA A 59 -2.06 -7.05 -14.07
CA ALA A 59 -2.28 -7.82 -15.30
C ALA A 59 -1.86 -9.30 -15.15
N LYS A 60 -0.67 -9.54 -14.58
CA LYS A 60 -0.11 -10.88 -14.36
C LYS A 60 -0.87 -11.62 -13.25
N GLU A 61 -1.25 -10.95 -12.17
CA GLU A 61 -2.10 -11.54 -11.13
C GLU A 61 -3.44 -12.00 -11.72
N ARG A 62 -4.14 -11.12 -12.47
CA ARG A 62 -5.40 -11.49 -13.12
C ARG A 62 -5.25 -12.63 -14.12
N SER A 63 -4.12 -12.74 -14.82
CA SER A 63 -3.89 -13.87 -15.71
C SER A 63 -3.71 -15.17 -14.94
N LEU A 64 -2.96 -15.14 -13.83
CA LEU A 64 -2.70 -16.32 -13.00
C LEU A 64 -3.96 -16.79 -12.25
N VAL A 65 -4.78 -15.86 -11.75
CA VAL A 65 -6.07 -16.19 -11.11
C VAL A 65 -7.02 -16.83 -12.13
N ARG A 66 -7.07 -16.29 -13.36
CA ARG A 66 -7.87 -16.88 -14.44
C ARG A 66 -7.38 -18.29 -14.77
N GLU A 67 -6.08 -18.45 -14.97
CA GLU A 67 -5.49 -19.75 -15.28
C GLU A 67 -5.74 -20.78 -14.17
N LEU A 68 -5.62 -20.37 -12.90
CA LEU A 68 -5.94 -21.22 -11.75
C LEU A 68 -7.39 -21.71 -11.82
N GLY A 69 -8.34 -20.80 -12.06
CA GLY A 69 -9.75 -21.13 -12.19
C GLY A 69 -10.04 -22.07 -13.36
N ASP A 70 -9.37 -21.89 -14.49
CA ASP A 70 -9.53 -22.76 -15.66
C ASP A 70 -8.98 -24.18 -15.40
N VAL A 71 -7.85 -24.29 -14.71
CA VAL A 71 -7.27 -25.59 -14.31
C VAL A 71 -8.17 -26.30 -13.28
N GLU A 72 -8.67 -25.58 -12.28
CA GLU A 72 -9.58 -26.13 -11.27
C GLU A 72 -10.90 -26.60 -11.91
N LYS A 73 -11.47 -25.83 -12.85
CA LYS A 73 -12.66 -26.24 -13.61
C LYS A 73 -12.42 -27.51 -14.43
N LYS A 74 -11.33 -27.58 -15.19
CA LYS A 74 -10.98 -28.77 -15.98
C LYS A 74 -10.84 -30.02 -15.10
N MET A 75 -10.25 -29.88 -13.91
CA MET A 75 -10.13 -30.98 -12.95
C MET A 75 -11.51 -31.44 -12.44
N GLN A 76 -12.40 -30.49 -12.12
CA GLN A 76 -13.75 -30.78 -11.65
C GLN A 76 -14.61 -31.44 -12.74
N GLU A 77 -14.50 -30.98 -13.99
CA GLU A 77 -15.18 -31.57 -15.14
C GLU A 77 -14.75 -33.01 -15.38
N LEU A 78 -13.44 -33.29 -15.32
CA LEU A 78 -12.91 -34.64 -15.42
C LEU A 78 -13.46 -35.53 -14.29
N GLN A 79 -13.38 -35.10 -13.04
CA GLN A 79 -13.95 -35.87 -11.92
C GLN A 79 -15.45 -36.13 -12.06
N THR A 80 -16.21 -35.16 -12.57
CA THR A 80 -17.67 -35.27 -12.74
C THR A 80 -18.01 -36.25 -13.87
N ARG A 81 -17.33 -36.16 -15.01
CA ARG A 81 -17.51 -37.10 -16.13
C ARG A 81 -17.20 -38.54 -15.73
N GLU A 82 -16.19 -38.74 -14.91
CA GLU A 82 -15.79 -40.09 -14.48
C GLU A 82 -16.77 -40.70 -13.46
N ARG A 83 -17.32 -39.89 -12.53
CA ARG A 83 -18.42 -40.34 -11.66
C ARG A 83 -19.66 -40.74 -12.46
N ALA A 84 -19.98 -40.00 -13.53
CA ALA A 84 -21.14 -40.29 -14.39
C ALA A 84 -20.98 -41.60 -15.19
N LYS A 85 -19.75 -42.05 -15.47
CA LYS A 85 -19.48 -43.33 -16.16
C LYS A 85 -19.53 -44.56 -15.24
N GLY A 86 -19.81 -44.39 -13.95
CA GLY A 86 -19.85 -45.50 -12.98
C GLY A 86 -18.49 -46.11 -12.65
N ALA A 87 -17.38 -45.49 -13.08
CA ALA A 87 -16.03 -45.94 -12.76
C ALA A 87 -15.69 -45.53 -11.32
N ALA A 88 -15.70 -46.50 -10.39
CA ALA A 88 -15.30 -46.29 -9.00
C ALA A 88 -13.78 -46.13 -8.83
N VAL A 89 -12.99 -46.48 -9.85
CA VAL A 89 -11.51 -46.47 -9.82
C VAL A 89 -10.98 -45.72 -11.05
N LEU A 90 -10.09 -44.75 -10.82
CA LEU A 90 -9.42 -43.98 -11.86
C LEU A 90 -8.41 -44.85 -12.62
N SER A 91 -8.32 -44.70 -13.94
CA SER A 91 -7.29 -45.36 -14.75
C SER A 91 -5.89 -44.76 -14.47
N PRO A 92 -4.80 -45.50 -14.74
CA PRO A 92 -3.43 -45.02 -14.53
C PRO A 92 -3.11 -43.73 -15.32
N GLU A 93 -3.61 -43.62 -16.54
CA GLU A 93 -3.45 -42.44 -17.39
C GLU A 93 -4.15 -41.21 -16.80
N GLN A 94 -5.35 -41.39 -16.23
CA GLN A 94 -6.08 -40.33 -15.55
C GLN A 94 -5.41 -39.89 -14.25
N GLN A 95 -4.84 -40.83 -13.50
CA GLN A 95 -4.10 -40.52 -12.28
C GLN A 95 -2.85 -39.67 -12.59
N ALA A 96 -2.17 -39.97 -13.69
CA ALA A 96 -1.04 -39.17 -14.18
C ALA A 96 -1.49 -37.75 -14.56
N GLU A 97 -2.62 -37.62 -15.25
CA GLU A 97 -3.15 -36.32 -15.65
C GLU A 97 -3.59 -35.45 -14.45
N ILE A 98 -4.26 -36.06 -13.45
CA ILE A 98 -4.58 -35.38 -12.17
C ILE A 98 -3.31 -34.91 -11.46
N THR A 99 -2.24 -35.71 -11.50
CA THR A 99 -0.96 -35.35 -10.89
C THR A 99 -0.33 -34.14 -11.60
N LYS A 100 -0.39 -34.08 -12.93
CA LYS A 100 0.02 -32.89 -13.70
C LYS A 100 -0.80 -31.67 -13.34
N PHE A 101 -2.12 -31.78 -13.24
CA PHE A 101 -2.97 -30.66 -12.84
C PHE A 101 -2.63 -30.15 -11.44
N ARG A 102 -2.43 -31.05 -10.47
CA ARG A 102 -2.01 -30.68 -9.11
C ARG A 102 -0.66 -29.96 -9.12
N ALA A 103 0.29 -30.42 -9.93
CA ALA A 103 1.58 -29.75 -10.10
C ALA A 103 1.40 -28.33 -10.69
N ARG A 104 0.54 -28.18 -11.71
CA ARG A 104 0.25 -26.86 -12.31
C ARG A 104 -0.42 -25.91 -11.33
N VAL A 105 -1.36 -26.39 -10.51
CA VAL A 105 -1.98 -25.57 -9.45
C VAL A 105 -0.94 -25.08 -8.45
N LEU A 106 -0.02 -25.94 -8.03
CA LEU A 106 1.06 -25.55 -7.12
C LEU A 106 2.00 -24.52 -7.74
N GLU A 107 2.33 -24.67 -9.02
CA GLU A 107 3.13 -23.72 -9.79
C GLU A 107 2.45 -22.36 -9.89
N ILE A 108 1.19 -22.30 -10.31
CA ILE A 108 0.43 -21.05 -10.42
C ILE A 108 0.32 -20.36 -9.04
N ARG A 109 0.09 -21.11 -7.96
CA ARG A 109 0.06 -20.55 -6.60
C ARG A 109 1.41 -19.99 -6.16
N ARG A 110 2.53 -20.61 -6.57
CA ARG A 110 3.87 -20.07 -6.32
C ARG A 110 4.10 -18.79 -7.12
N GLU A 111 3.71 -18.76 -8.40
CA GLU A 111 3.78 -17.55 -9.22
C GLU A 111 2.95 -16.41 -8.62
N LEU A 112 1.72 -16.68 -8.17
CA LEU A 112 0.88 -15.68 -7.50
C LEU A 112 1.56 -15.11 -6.25
N ARG A 113 2.13 -15.98 -5.40
CA ARG A 113 2.86 -15.53 -4.22
C ARG A 113 4.08 -14.69 -4.58
N GLN A 114 4.78 -15.06 -5.64
CA GLN A 114 5.94 -14.30 -6.12
C GLN A 114 5.54 -12.92 -6.65
N VAL A 115 4.44 -12.83 -7.40
CA VAL A 115 3.89 -11.56 -7.89
C VAL A 115 3.52 -10.66 -6.72
N GLN A 116 2.82 -11.18 -5.71
CA GLN A 116 2.45 -10.42 -4.51
C GLN A 116 3.66 -10.00 -3.68
N LEU A 117 4.68 -10.84 -3.57
CA LEU A 117 5.92 -10.51 -2.89
C LEU A 117 6.67 -9.38 -3.61
N ASN A 118 6.76 -9.45 -4.94
CA ASN A 118 7.42 -8.43 -5.74
C ASN A 118 6.69 -7.08 -5.65
N LEU A 119 5.35 -7.09 -5.71
CA LEU A 119 4.54 -5.89 -5.50
C LEU A 119 4.82 -5.24 -4.14
N ARG A 120 4.88 -6.03 -3.05
CA ARG A 120 5.19 -5.51 -1.71
C ARG A 120 6.61 -4.96 -1.61
N ARG A 121 7.59 -5.69 -2.15
CA ARG A 121 9.01 -5.26 -2.14
C ARG A 121 9.20 -3.92 -2.84
N ASP A 122 8.61 -3.76 -4.03
CA ASP A 122 8.72 -2.52 -4.79
C ASP A 122 8.13 -1.32 -3.99
N ILE A 123 7.04 -1.52 -3.25
CA ILE A 123 6.43 -0.51 -2.38
C ILE A 123 7.31 -0.22 -1.14
N GLU A 124 7.84 -1.26 -0.50
CA GLU A 124 8.68 -1.16 0.69
C GLU A 124 10.02 -0.45 0.39
N ASP A 125 10.63 -0.74 -0.77
CA ASP A 125 11.87 -0.11 -1.22
C ASP A 125 11.69 1.38 -1.46
N LEU A 126 10.55 1.76 -2.07
CA LEU A 126 10.20 3.17 -2.27
C LEU A 126 10.01 3.89 -0.93
N ASP A 127 9.18 3.35 -0.05
CA ASP A 127 8.89 3.93 1.27
C ASP A 127 10.20 4.10 2.08
N SER A 128 11.05 3.07 2.05
CA SER A 128 12.36 3.08 2.71
C SER A 128 13.27 4.18 2.15
N LYS A 129 13.35 4.30 0.82
CA LYS A 129 14.18 5.33 0.16
C LYS A 129 13.72 6.75 0.52
N LEU A 130 12.41 7.00 0.49
CA LEU A 130 11.84 8.30 0.87
C LEU A 130 12.11 8.64 2.33
N LYS A 131 11.95 7.66 3.24
CA LYS A 131 12.27 7.81 4.66
C LYS A 131 13.74 8.13 4.88
N VAL A 132 14.65 7.39 4.25
CA VAL A 132 16.11 7.61 4.39
C VAL A 132 16.50 9.02 3.95
N ILE A 133 16.02 9.46 2.79
CA ILE A 133 16.32 10.81 2.28
C ILE A 133 15.82 11.87 3.26
N ASN A 134 14.56 11.77 3.71
CA ASN A 134 13.97 12.77 4.59
C ASN A 134 14.62 12.79 5.99
N ILE A 135 14.87 11.61 6.58
CA ILE A 135 15.44 11.48 7.93
C ILE A 135 16.90 11.92 7.93
N ALA A 136 17.69 11.54 6.92
CA ALA A 136 19.12 11.88 6.88
C ALA A 136 19.39 13.30 6.37
N ALA A 137 18.46 13.92 5.63
CA ALA A 137 18.64 15.26 5.07
C ALA A 137 18.99 16.31 6.15
N MET A 138 18.24 16.34 7.25
CA MET A 138 18.43 17.35 8.30
C MET A 138 19.77 17.20 9.06
N PRO A 139 20.14 16.02 9.60
CA PRO A 139 21.45 15.84 10.23
C PRO A 139 22.62 16.16 9.29
N VAL A 140 22.53 15.75 8.01
CA VAL A 140 23.56 16.05 7.00
C VAL A 140 23.67 17.55 6.75
N ALA A 141 22.54 18.25 6.60
CA ALA A 141 22.54 19.70 6.42
C ALA A 141 23.21 20.43 7.60
N VAL A 142 22.88 20.04 8.84
CA VAL A 142 23.51 20.62 10.04
C VAL A 142 25.01 20.34 10.08
N ALA A 143 25.44 19.11 9.76
CA ALA A 143 26.85 18.75 9.71
C ALA A 143 27.62 19.61 8.70
N ILE A 144 27.05 19.83 7.50
CA ILE A 144 27.64 20.70 6.48
C ILE A 144 27.79 22.13 6.99
N VAL A 145 26.73 22.70 7.59
CA VAL A 145 26.77 24.07 8.14
C VAL A 145 27.83 24.19 9.24
N ALA A 146 27.91 23.23 10.16
CA ALA A 146 28.91 23.22 11.22
C ALA A 146 30.34 23.19 10.65
N LEU A 147 30.56 22.39 9.60
CA LEU A 147 31.86 22.25 8.93
C LEU A 147 32.27 23.55 8.22
N LEU A 148 31.33 24.20 7.52
CA LEU A 148 31.55 25.51 6.91
C LEU A 148 31.91 26.59 7.95
N VAL A 149 31.18 26.64 9.07
CA VAL A 149 31.48 27.58 10.16
C VAL A 149 32.86 27.33 10.75
N ALA A 150 33.26 26.07 10.94
CA ALA A 150 34.58 25.71 11.45
C ALA A 150 35.71 26.17 10.51
N LEU A 151 35.53 26.00 9.19
CA LEU A 151 36.50 26.44 8.17
C LEU A 151 36.65 27.97 8.13
N VAL A 152 35.54 28.71 8.14
CA VAL A 152 35.55 30.19 8.16
C VAL A 152 36.22 30.71 9.43
N ARG A 153 35.92 30.12 10.59
CA ARG A 153 36.56 30.49 11.87
C ARG A 153 38.07 30.21 11.85
N ARG A 154 38.51 29.09 11.27
CA ARG A 154 39.93 28.74 11.16
C ARG A 154 40.70 29.74 10.31
N ASN A 155 40.14 30.16 9.17
CA ASN A 155 40.79 31.12 8.28
C ASN A 155 40.90 32.52 8.91
N ARG A 156 39.88 32.97 9.64
CA ARG A 156 39.92 34.24 10.40
C ARG A 156 40.97 34.25 11.52
N LYS A 157 41.19 33.12 12.21
CA LYS A 157 42.25 33.01 13.24
C LYS A 157 43.65 33.07 12.64
N ARG A 158 43.87 32.48 11.46
CA ARG A 158 45.17 32.54 10.76
C ARG A 158 45.51 33.95 10.29
N GLY A 159 44.52 34.71 9.79
CA GLY A 159 44.72 36.11 9.40
C GLY A 159 45.03 37.06 10.57
N ARG A 160 44.55 36.74 11.78
CA ARG A 160 44.86 37.50 13.01
C ARG A 160 46.20 37.14 13.67
N ALA A 161 46.78 35.98 13.34
CA ALA A 161 48.09 35.57 13.84
C ALA A 161 49.24 35.99 12.90
N ALA A 162 48.90 36.46 11.70
CA ALA A 162 49.84 36.94 10.68
C ALA A 162 49.86 38.48 10.53
N ALA A 163 49.06 39.18 11.34
CA ALA A 163 49.04 40.64 11.46
C ALA A 163 49.48 41.02 12.88
#